data_AF-A0A3M1UC04-F1
#
_entry.id   AF-A0A3M1UC04-F1
#
_cell.length_a   1.000
_cell.length_b   1.000
_cell.length_c   1.000
_cell.angle_alpha   90.00
_cell.angle_beta   90.00
_cell.angle_gamma   90.00
#
_symmetry.space_group_name_H-M   'P 1'
#
loop_
_entity.id
_entity.type
_entity.pdbx_description
1 polymer ?
#
loop_
_entity_poly.entity_id
_entity_poly.type
_entity_poly.pdbx_seq_one_letter_code
_entity_poly.pdbx_strand_id
1 'polypeptide(L)' 'MLAVWVPLAGMAQPAQGGCACCTPAHRQFDFWLGEWETWTGDKLAGTNRIVVLQDSCVIQENWV' A
#
# COMPACT_ATOMS: atom_id res chain seq x y z
N MET A 1 -25.32 -33.40 26.84
CA MET A 1 -25.09 -32.19 26.02
C MET A 1 -23.85 -31.52 26.58
N LEU A 2 -22.69 -31.70 25.94
CA LEU A 2 -21.43 -31.10 26.40
C LEU A 2 -21.34 -29.69 25.81
N ALA A 3 -21.41 -28.67 26.65
CA ALA A 3 -21.19 -27.28 26.25
C ALA A 3 -19.68 -27.06 26.07
N VAL A 4 -19.23 -26.90 24.83
CA VAL A 4 -17.85 -26.53 24.52
C VAL A 4 -17.70 -25.04 24.71
N TRP A 5 -16.93 -24.64 25.72
CA TRP A 5 -16.57 -23.24 25.98
C TRP A 5 -15.37 -22.90 25.09
N VAL A 6 -15.61 -22.28 23.94
CA VAL A 6 -14.53 -21.75 23.10
C VAL A 6 -14.10 -20.42 23.72
N PRO A 7 -12.85 -20.28 24.18
CA PRO A 7 -12.39 -18.99 24.70
C PRO A 7 -12.33 -18.02 23.52
N LEU A 8 -13.04 -16.90 23.65
CA LEU A 8 -12.84 -15.72 22.81
C LEU A 8 -11.47 -15.13 23.19
N ALA A 9 -10.40 -15.71 22.64
CA ALA A 9 -9.12 -15.04 22.59
C ALA A 9 -9.30 -13.79 21.72
N GLY A 10 -9.46 -12.64 22.37
CA GLY A 10 -9.53 -11.35 21.69
C GLY A 10 -8.27 -11.17 20.86
N MET A 11 -8.43 -11.04 19.54
CA MET A 11 -7.33 -10.64 18.68
C MET A 11 -6.94 -9.22 19.06
N ALA A 12 -5.82 -9.07 19.78
CA ALA A 12 -5.24 -7.77 20.02
C ALA A 12 -4.81 -7.18 18.66
N GLN A 13 -5.58 -6.22 18.16
CA GLN A 13 -5.15 -5.44 16.99
C GLN A 13 -3.97 -4.57 17.41
N PRO A 14 -2.83 -4.65 16.72
CA PRO A 14 -1.72 -3.74 17.00
C PRO A 14 -2.21 -2.31 16.81
N ALA A 15 -2.05 -1.48 17.85
CA ALA A 15 -2.34 -0.07 17.79
C ALA A 15 -1.50 0.55 16.66
N GLN A 16 -2.15 0.85 15.53
CA GLN A 16 -1.52 1.51 14.40
C GLN A 16 -1.25 2.95 14.85
N GLY A 17 0.01 3.27 15.12
CA GLY A 17 0.40 4.65 15.40
C GLY A 17 0.11 5.55 14.19
N GLY A 18 -0.59 6.67 14.44
CA GLY A 18 -0.53 7.94 13.70
C GLY A 18 -1.03 8.03 12.25
N CYS A 19 -0.99 6.96 11.45
CA CYS A 19 -1.23 7.02 10.01
C CYS A 19 -2.63 6.49 9.62
N ALA A 20 -3.35 7.25 8.79
CA ALA A 20 -4.70 6.88 8.34
C ALA A 20 -4.73 5.64 7.42
N CYS A 21 -3.78 5.51 6.49
CA CYS A 21 -3.80 4.48 5.44
C CYS A 21 -2.53 3.62 5.40
N CYS A 22 -2.05 3.17 6.57
CA CYS A 22 -0.84 2.35 6.67
C CYS A 22 -1.08 0.84 6.91
N THR A 23 -2.33 0.37 6.83
CA THR A 23 -2.58 -1.09 6.95
C THR A 23 -1.99 -1.83 5.74
N PRO A 24 -1.65 -3.13 5.87
CA PRO A 24 -1.13 -3.91 4.75
C PRO A 24 -2.01 -3.87 3.49
N ALA A 25 -3.33 -3.73 3.65
CA ALA A 25 -4.26 -3.60 2.53
C ALA A 25 -4.06 -2.29 1.73
N HIS A 26 -3.77 -1.17 2.39
CA HIS A 26 -3.51 0.12 1.71
C HIS A 26 -2.16 0.13 0.98
N ARG A 27 -1.22 -0.71 1.42
CA ARG A 27 0.13 -0.81 0.87
C ARG A 27 0.28 -1.86 -0.23
N GLN A 28 -0.82 -2.53 -0.64
CA GLN A 28 -0.79 -3.58 -1.67
C GLN A 28 -0.26 -3.11 -3.03
N PHE A 29 -0.27 -1.80 -3.29
CA PHE A 29 0.18 -1.19 -4.54
C PHE A 29 1.58 -0.57 -4.48
N ASP A 30 2.31 -0.75 -3.37
CA ASP A 30 3.64 -0.18 -3.18
C ASP A 30 4.67 -0.62 -4.22
N PHE A 31 4.41 -1.74 -4.91
CA PHE A 31 5.27 -2.24 -5.97
C PHE A 31 5.40 -1.27 -7.17
N TRP A 32 4.49 -0.30 -7.31
CA TRP A 32 4.60 0.76 -8.32
C TRP A 32 5.50 1.92 -7.90
N LEU A 33 5.83 2.05 -6.61
CA LEU A 33 6.54 3.23 -6.12
C LEU A 33 7.98 3.26 -6.63
N GLY A 34 8.41 4.45 -7.05
CA GLY A 34 9.77 4.68 -7.53
C GLY A 34 9.82 5.53 -8.79
N GLU A 35 11.00 5.51 -9.40
CA GLU A 35 11.30 6.19 -10.65
C GLU A 35 11.36 5.14 -11.76
N TRP A 36 10.71 5.45 -12.89
CA TRP A 36 10.56 4.55 -14.01
C TRP A 36 10.92 5.25 -15.32
N GLU A 37 11.43 4.47 -16.26
CA GLU A 37 11.57 4.87 -17.65
C GLU A 37 10.60 4.05 -18.50
N THR A 38 9.81 4.73 -19.33
CA THR A 38 8.91 4.07 -20.28
C THR A 38 9.59 4.04 -21.64
N TRP A 39 9.67 2.86 -22.25
CA TRP A 39 10.35 2.65 -23.53
C TRP A 39 9.38 2.18 -24.60
N THR A 40 9.53 2.66 -25.83
CA THR A 40 8.84 2.17 -27.02
C THR A 40 9.87 1.65 -28.01
N GLY A 41 10.12 0.34 -27.97
CA GLY A 41 11.33 -0.24 -28.56
C GLY A 41 12.58 0.37 -27.91
N ASP A 42 13.51 0.85 -28.73
CA ASP A 42 14.76 1.48 -28.27
C ASP A 42 14.63 2.99 -28.00
N LYS A 43 13.42 3.55 -28.10
CA LYS A 43 13.18 4.97 -27.87
C LYS A 43 12.62 5.19 -26.46
N LEU A 44 13.27 6.06 -25.68
CA LEU A 44 12.71 6.55 -24.43
C LEU A 44 11.45 7.37 -24.72
N ALA A 45 10.31 6.90 -24.21
CA ALA A 45 9.00 7.50 -24.40
C ALA A 45 8.69 8.53 -23.31
N GLY A 46 9.25 8.36 -22.11
CA GLY A 46 9.05 9.28 -20.99
C GLY A 46 9.62 8.74 -19.69
N THR A 47 9.60 9.59 -18.67
CA THR A 47 9.97 9.23 -17.29
C THR A 47 8.74 9.32 -16.40
N ASN A 48 8.67 8.45 -15.41
CA ASN A 48 7.52 8.42 -14.52
C ASN A 48 7.96 8.27 -13.07
N ARG A 49 7.49 9.19 -12.23
CA ARG A 49 7.73 9.19 -10.79
C ARG A 49 6.45 8.88 -10.04
N ILE A 50 6.42 7.74 -9.36
CA ILE A 50 5.25 7.30 -8.59
C ILE A 50 5.54 7.43 -7.09
N VAL A 51 4.72 8.23 -6.40
CA VAL A 51 4.90 8.59 -4.98
C VAL A 51 3.65 8.37 -4.16
N VAL A 52 3.83 8.23 -2.83
CA VAL A 52 2.74 8.20 -1.86
C VAL A 52 2.54 9.58 -1.25
N LEU A 53 1.28 10.02 -1.16
CA LEU A 53 0.87 11.32 -0.62
C LEU A 53 -0.37 11.15 0.28
N GLN A 54 -0.81 12.28 0.87
CA GLN A 54 -2.06 12.37 1.65
C GLN A 54 -2.19 11.31 2.76
N ASP A 55 -1.26 11.34 3.72
CA ASP A 55 -1.21 10.42 4.88
C ASP A 55 -1.30 8.94 4.50
N SER A 56 -0.51 8.58 3.48
CA SER A 56 -0.43 7.23 2.90
C SER A 56 -1.68 6.74 2.18
N CYS A 57 -2.69 7.58 1.95
CA CYS A 57 -3.94 7.17 1.33
C CYS A 57 -3.94 7.25 -0.20
N VAL A 58 -3.02 8.01 -0.80
CA VAL A 58 -2.99 8.23 -2.25
C VAL A 58 -1.64 7.86 -2.83
N ILE A 59 -1.66 7.15 -3.96
CA ILE A 59 -0.52 7.00 -4.86
C ILE A 59 -0.74 7.93 -6.04
N GLN A 60 0.28 8.69 -6.41
CA GLN A 60 0.24 9.61 -7.54
C GLN A 60 1.34 9.27 -8.54
N GLU A 61 0.93 9.16 -9.80
CA GLU A 61 1.78 9.07 -10.97
C GLU A 61 2.16 10.47 -11.48
N ASN A 62 3.43 10.68 -11.81
CA ASN A 62 3.94 11.92 -12.41
C ASN A 62 4.72 11.55 -13.68
N TRP A 63 4.01 11.48 -14.80
CA TRP A 63 4.58 11.13 -16.10
C TRP A 63 4.98 12.37 -16.90
N VAL A 64 6.19 12.35 -17.47
CA VAL A 64 6.78 13.41 -18.31
C VAL A 64 7.34 12.82 -19.59
#